data_AF-A0A4Y2N6W6-F1
#
_entry.id   AF-A0A4Y2N6W6-F1
#
_cell.length_a   1.000
_cell.length_b   1.000
_cell.length_c   1.000
_cell.angle_alpha   90.00
_cell.angle_beta   90.00
_cell.angle_gamma   90.00
#
_symmetry.space_group_name_H-M   'P 1'
#
loop_
_entity.id
_entity.type
_entity.pdbx_description
1 polymer ?
#
loop_
_entity_poly.entity_id
_entity_poly.type
_entity_poly.pdbx_seq_one_letter_code
_entity_poly.pdbx_strand_id
1 'polypeptide(L)'
;MLQTSVAILFLAVLLGTVVAICPPDILTRPCTCTQNDGNFLRCENITETIVLNAVFLRTGVVPFSHLQLVNVTFESIPARSLITKQIKTIGIVDSNLTTLFNRPPPPLNILRAINLMNVNFQEPFPWNQFKPLKNLILFAAIGVKIPVLDHSFKDNVNKDLTYFALSNTSTVHIDDGVLSKFTNLEDVRIEKNSLTIYKRNYFSRPSNIIILYLEYV
;
A
#
# COMPACT_ATOMS: atom_id res chain seq x y z
N MET A 1 -14.45 37.77 -54.84
CA MET A 1 -13.00 37.66 -54.52
C MET A 1 -12.72 38.47 -53.27
N LEU A 2 -12.57 37.82 -52.12
CA LEU A 2 -11.48 38.03 -51.17
C LEU A 2 -11.68 37.00 -50.05
N GLN A 3 -10.83 35.98 -50.01
CA GLN A 3 -10.72 35.03 -48.91
C GLN A 3 -10.19 35.77 -47.69
N THR A 4 -10.90 35.74 -46.57
CA THR A 4 -10.34 36.10 -45.26
C THR A 4 -10.02 34.81 -44.51
N SER A 5 -8.73 34.49 -44.51
CA SER A 5 -8.14 33.33 -43.86
C SER A 5 -8.30 33.42 -42.34
N VAL A 6 -8.87 32.38 -41.73
CA VAL A 6 -8.86 32.15 -40.29
C VAL A 6 -7.48 31.59 -39.90
N ALA A 7 -6.69 32.37 -39.18
CA ALA A 7 -5.44 31.90 -38.60
C ALA A 7 -5.75 31.11 -37.31
N ILE A 8 -5.76 29.78 -37.41
CA ILE A 8 -5.83 28.89 -36.24
C ILE A 8 -4.42 28.75 -35.68
N LEU A 9 -4.16 29.41 -34.55
CA LEU A 9 -2.92 29.26 -33.80
C LEU A 9 -2.96 27.90 -33.07
N PHE A 10 -2.34 26.87 -33.65
CA PHE A 10 -2.12 25.61 -32.95
C PHE A 10 -1.02 25.81 -31.90
N LEU A 11 -1.43 26.07 -30.65
CA LEU A 11 -0.54 25.97 -29.51
C LEU A 11 -0.20 24.47 -29.32
N ALA A 12 0.96 24.05 -29.81
CA ALA A 12 1.49 22.73 -29.52
C ALA A 12 1.84 22.67 -28.02
N VAL A 13 0.90 22.17 -27.21
CA VAL A 13 1.20 21.75 -25.84
C VAL A 13 2.11 20.52 -25.98
N LEU A 14 3.41 20.75 -25.88
CA LEU A 14 4.38 19.72 -25.56
C LEU A 14 3.99 19.15 -24.19
N LEU A 15 3.11 18.16 -24.18
CA LEU A 15 3.01 17.19 -23.11
C LEU A 15 4.31 16.40 -23.13
N GLY A 16 5.38 17.01 -22.64
CA GLY A 16 6.56 16.29 -22.22
C GLY A 16 6.07 15.28 -21.21
N THR A 17 6.07 14.01 -21.59
CA THR A 17 5.97 12.92 -20.62
C THR A 17 7.15 13.11 -19.70
N VAL A 18 6.89 13.66 -18.50
CA VAL A 18 7.88 13.68 -17.44
C VAL A 18 8.10 12.22 -17.11
N VAL A 19 9.05 11.60 -17.80
CA VAL A 19 9.61 10.34 -17.36
C VAL A 19 10.11 10.66 -15.97
N ALA A 20 9.45 10.07 -14.97
CA ALA A 20 9.87 10.21 -13.59
C ALA A 20 11.26 9.57 -13.53
N ILE A 21 12.28 10.42 -13.58
CA ILE A 21 13.68 10.06 -13.41
C ILE A 21 13.96 10.23 -11.93
N CYS A 22 14.75 9.33 -11.36
CA CYS A 22 15.17 9.47 -9.98
C CYS A 22 15.91 10.79 -9.77
N PRO A 23 15.59 11.54 -8.69
CA PRO A 23 16.36 12.72 -8.35
C PRO A 23 17.82 12.35 -8.08
N PRO A 24 18.77 13.30 -8.26
CA PRO A 24 20.15 13.09 -7.84
C PRO A 24 20.24 12.64 -6.39
N ASP A 25 21.20 11.76 -6.08
CA ASP A 25 21.37 11.14 -4.76
C ASP A 25 21.42 12.14 -3.60
N ILE A 26 21.98 13.33 -3.83
CA ILE A 26 22.04 14.37 -2.80
C ILE A 26 20.65 14.79 -2.28
N LEU A 27 19.61 14.64 -3.10
CA LEU A 27 18.23 14.97 -2.72
C LEU A 27 17.54 13.79 -2.02
N THR A 28 17.89 12.56 -2.37
CA THR A 28 17.24 11.33 -1.88
C THR A 28 17.92 10.75 -0.64
N ARG A 29 19.20 11.03 -0.40
CA ARG A 29 19.95 10.55 0.78
C ARG A 29 19.21 10.88 2.09
N PRO A 30 19.19 9.97 3.08
CA PRO A 30 19.89 8.67 3.10
C PRO A 30 19.15 7.54 2.33
N CYS A 31 18.00 7.82 1.73
CA CYS A 31 17.31 6.86 0.88
C CYS A 31 17.99 6.75 -0.49
N THR A 32 17.72 5.66 -1.18
CA THR A 32 18.16 5.40 -2.56
C THR A 32 16.95 5.43 -3.49
N CYS A 33 17.11 5.99 -4.69
CA CYS A 33 16.10 5.95 -5.72
C CYS A 33 16.61 5.14 -6.90
N THR A 34 15.82 4.19 -7.38
CA THR A 34 16.09 3.44 -8.61
C THR A 34 14.91 3.54 -9.56
N GLN A 35 15.17 3.42 -10.86
CA GLN A 35 14.13 3.46 -11.88
C GLN A 35 13.74 2.02 -12.26
N ASN A 36 12.53 1.60 -11.89
CA ASN A 36 11.95 0.31 -12.24
C ASN A 36 10.43 0.43 -12.23
N ASP A 37 9.80 0.44 -13.41
CA ASP A 37 8.37 0.74 -13.59
C ASP A 37 7.90 1.99 -12.80
N GLY A 38 8.63 3.09 -13.02
CA GLY A 38 8.55 4.32 -12.24
C GLY A 38 9.70 4.47 -11.23
N ASN A 39 9.65 5.52 -10.41
CA ASN A 39 10.66 5.74 -9.38
C ASN A 39 10.38 4.89 -8.14
N PHE A 40 11.37 4.12 -7.73
CA PHE A 40 11.38 3.29 -6.55
C PHE A 40 12.26 3.93 -5.47
N LEU A 41 11.65 4.43 -4.40
CA LEU A 41 12.36 5.02 -3.26
C LEU A 41 12.52 3.97 -2.16
N ARG A 42 13.76 3.60 -1.85
CA ARG A 42 14.11 2.71 -0.75
C ARG A 42 14.80 3.47 0.37
N CYS A 43 14.23 3.39 1.56
CA CYS A 43 14.71 4.04 2.76
C CYS A 43 15.05 2.95 3.79
N GLU A 44 16.30 2.94 4.27
CA GLU A 44 16.82 1.85 5.10
C GLU A 44 17.56 2.39 6.33
N ASN A 45 17.43 1.70 7.48
CA ASN A 45 18.12 2.03 8.73
C ASN A 45 17.82 3.46 9.24
N ILE A 46 16.57 3.90 9.12
CA ILE A 46 16.15 5.23 9.57
C ILE A 46 15.28 5.10 10.82
N THR A 47 15.63 5.84 11.87
CA THR A 47 14.99 5.78 13.18
C THR A 47 14.03 6.94 13.47
N GLU A 48 13.93 7.91 12.57
CA GLU A 48 13.07 9.08 12.75
C GLU A 48 12.29 9.40 11.48
N THR A 49 10.96 9.52 11.59
CA THR A 49 10.06 9.87 10.49
C THR A 49 10.43 11.20 9.82
N ILE A 50 11.07 12.12 10.55
CA ILE A 50 11.49 13.42 10.03
C ILE A 50 12.49 13.30 8.87
N VAL A 51 13.30 12.24 8.84
CA VAL A 51 14.26 11.98 7.76
C VAL A 51 13.53 11.67 6.46
N LEU A 52 12.49 10.82 6.50
CA LEU A 52 11.63 10.54 5.35
C LEU A 52 10.93 11.81 4.86
N ASN A 53 10.41 12.63 5.78
CA ASN A 53 9.82 13.92 5.43
C ASN A 53 10.83 14.85 4.74
N ALA A 54 12.06 14.91 5.23
CA ALA A 54 13.11 15.73 4.64
C ALA A 54 13.46 15.29 3.22
N VAL A 55 13.51 13.97 2.96
CA VAL A 55 13.67 13.42 1.60
C VAL A 55 12.51 13.84 0.71
N PHE A 56 11.27 13.72 1.19
CA PHE A 56 10.11 14.16 0.42
C PHE A 56 10.11 15.66 0.12
N LEU A 57 10.57 16.50 1.05
CA LEU A 57 10.71 17.94 0.83
C LEU A 57 11.78 18.26 -0.21
N ARG A 58 12.99 17.69 -0.09
CA ARG A 58 14.11 17.92 -1.02
C ARG A 58 13.81 17.48 -2.45
N THR A 59 12.99 16.44 -2.60
CA THR A 59 12.63 15.87 -3.91
C THR A 59 11.39 16.53 -4.54
N GLY A 60 10.82 17.57 -3.90
CA GLY A 60 9.76 18.40 -4.49
C GLY A 60 8.54 17.62 -4.96
N VAL A 61 8.14 17.78 -6.22
CA VAL A 61 6.98 17.11 -6.83
C VAL A 61 7.32 15.79 -7.54
N VAL A 62 8.57 15.34 -7.46
CA VAL A 62 8.98 14.09 -8.13
C VAL A 62 8.19 12.92 -7.54
N PRO A 63 7.47 12.14 -8.37
CA PRO A 63 6.70 11.01 -7.89
C PRO A 63 7.61 9.82 -7.58
N PHE A 64 7.17 8.99 -6.64
CA PHE A 64 7.73 7.69 -6.28
C PHE A 64 6.60 6.66 -6.35
N SER A 65 6.56 5.86 -7.41
CA SER A 65 5.53 4.83 -7.61
C SER A 65 5.59 3.77 -6.50
N HIS A 66 6.81 3.48 -6.02
CA HIS A 66 7.07 2.52 -4.96
C HIS A 66 7.84 3.18 -3.81
N LEU A 67 7.35 2.97 -2.59
CA LEU A 67 8.05 3.30 -1.36
C LEU A 67 8.39 1.99 -0.63
N GLN A 68 9.68 1.78 -0.36
CA GLN A 68 10.13 0.66 0.44
C GLN A 68 10.85 1.15 1.69
N LEU A 69 10.38 0.71 2.85
CA LEU A 69 10.96 1.01 4.16
C LEU A 69 11.55 -0.27 4.74
N VAL A 70 12.84 -0.28 5.07
CA VAL A 70 13.53 -1.46 5.60
C VAL A 70 14.28 -1.12 6.87
N ASN A 71 14.12 -1.96 7.90
CA ASN A 71 14.75 -1.73 9.19
C ASN A 71 14.54 -0.31 9.72
N VAL A 72 13.30 0.19 9.61
CA VAL A 72 12.94 1.51 10.11
C VAL A 72 12.29 1.43 11.48
N THR A 73 12.47 2.46 12.28
CA THR A 73 11.70 2.69 13.50
C THR A 73 10.98 4.01 13.35
N PHE A 74 9.69 4.00 13.02
CA PHE A 74 8.91 5.21 12.79
C PHE A 74 7.72 5.29 13.75
N GLU A 75 7.24 6.51 13.99
CA GLU A 75 5.91 6.66 14.56
C GLU A 75 4.86 6.18 13.54
N SER A 76 4.95 6.70 12.30
CA SER A 76 4.02 6.37 11.22
C SER A 76 4.45 6.97 9.87
N ILE A 77 3.83 6.52 8.78
CA ILE A 77 4.04 7.10 7.44
C ILE A 77 3.22 8.39 7.29
N PRO A 78 3.79 9.49 6.75
CA PRO A 78 3.06 10.72 6.48
C PRO A 78 2.00 10.52 5.38
N ALA A 79 0.72 10.44 5.74
CA ALA A 79 -0.34 10.05 4.81
C ALA A 79 -0.51 10.99 3.58
N ARG A 80 -0.14 12.27 3.71
CA ARG A 80 -0.17 13.23 2.59
C ARG A 80 0.83 12.89 1.49
N SER A 81 1.92 12.16 1.81
CA SER A 81 2.91 11.71 0.84
C SER A 81 2.31 10.80 -0.23
N LEU A 82 1.23 10.08 0.07
CA LEU A 82 0.55 9.21 -0.88
C LEU A 82 0.07 9.96 -2.13
N ILE A 83 -0.41 11.21 -1.95
CA ILE A 83 -0.81 12.07 -3.06
C ILE A 83 0.39 12.82 -3.62
N THR A 84 1.15 13.52 -2.77
CA THR A 84 2.21 14.42 -3.26
C THR A 84 3.34 13.68 -3.96
N LYS A 85 3.55 12.41 -3.63
CA LYS A 85 4.52 11.52 -4.28
C LYS A 85 3.88 10.46 -5.18
N GLN A 86 2.56 10.46 -5.34
CA GLN A 86 1.84 9.51 -6.20
C GLN A 86 2.21 8.04 -5.90
N ILE A 87 2.24 7.68 -4.62
CA ILE A 87 2.67 6.34 -4.18
C ILE A 87 1.58 5.32 -4.53
N LYS A 88 1.96 4.33 -5.34
CA LYS A 88 1.08 3.21 -5.75
C LYS A 88 1.33 1.95 -4.91
N THR A 89 2.55 1.78 -4.41
CA THR A 89 2.93 0.58 -3.63
C THR A 89 3.74 0.99 -2.41
N ILE A 90 3.41 0.39 -1.27
CA ILE A 90 4.19 0.48 -0.04
C ILE A 90 4.67 -0.93 0.34
N GLY A 91 5.98 -1.06 0.52
CA GLY A 91 6.61 -2.22 1.15
C GLY A 91 7.26 -1.81 2.47
N ILE A 92 7.00 -2.55 3.54
CA ILE A 92 7.66 -2.35 4.84
C ILE A 92 8.24 -3.68 5.30
N VAL A 93 9.52 -3.68 5.65
CA VAL A 93 10.28 -4.90 5.95
C VAL A 93 11.07 -4.73 7.24
N ASP A 94 10.99 -5.71 8.15
CA ASP A 94 11.79 -5.80 9.38
C ASP A 94 11.77 -4.50 10.21
N SER A 95 10.58 -3.92 10.41
CA SER A 95 10.45 -2.54 10.92
C SER A 95 9.52 -2.44 12.13
N ASN A 96 9.67 -1.36 12.89
CA ASN A 96 8.84 -1.04 14.04
C ASN A 96 8.09 0.26 13.78
N LEU A 97 6.75 0.22 13.84
CA LEU A 97 5.90 1.39 13.69
C LEU A 97 4.98 1.55 14.91
N THR A 98 4.60 2.76 15.29
CA THR A 98 3.49 2.94 16.24
C THR A 98 2.17 2.57 15.56
N THR A 99 1.92 3.17 14.40
CA THR A 99 0.77 2.92 13.53
C THR A 99 1.18 3.07 12.05
N LEU A 100 0.35 2.65 11.09
CA LEU A 100 0.74 2.67 9.68
C LEU A 100 0.83 4.10 9.12
N PHE A 101 -0.17 4.94 9.37
CA PHE A 101 -0.22 6.33 8.91
C PHE A 101 -0.49 7.32 10.05
N ASN A 102 0.10 8.52 9.96
CA ASN A 102 -0.08 9.56 10.98
C ASN A 102 -1.50 10.14 11.06
N ARG A 103 -2.32 9.86 10.06
CA ARG A 103 -3.74 10.23 9.94
C ARG A 103 -4.38 9.38 8.83
N PRO A 104 -5.71 9.35 8.72
CA PRO A 104 -6.36 8.69 7.59
C PRO A 104 -5.80 9.16 6.23
N PRO A 105 -5.46 8.23 5.32
CA PRO A 105 -5.07 8.54 3.95
C PRO A 105 -6.06 9.50 3.26
N PRO A 106 -5.58 10.50 2.51
CA PRO A 106 -6.46 11.36 1.72
C PRO A 106 -7.24 10.54 0.65
N PRO A 107 -8.54 10.80 0.40
CA PRO A 107 -9.36 9.97 -0.49
C PRO A 107 -8.87 9.84 -1.95
N LEU A 108 -8.17 10.85 -2.47
CA LEU A 108 -7.65 10.87 -3.85
C LEU A 108 -6.31 10.12 -4.02
N ASN A 109 -5.89 9.35 -3.01
CA ASN A 109 -4.69 8.53 -3.11
C ASN A 109 -4.87 7.43 -4.18
N ILE A 110 -3.76 7.05 -4.82
CA ILE A 110 -3.72 6.00 -5.85
C ILE A 110 -3.04 4.73 -5.35
N LEU A 111 -3.01 4.52 -4.02
CA LEU A 111 -2.33 3.38 -3.41
C LEU A 111 -3.07 2.08 -3.79
N ARG A 112 -2.34 1.15 -4.41
CA ARG A 112 -2.86 -0.13 -4.93
C ARG A 112 -2.40 -1.33 -4.14
N ALA A 113 -1.22 -1.26 -3.54
CA ALA A 113 -0.59 -2.39 -2.88
C ALA A 113 0.08 -1.99 -1.56
N ILE A 114 -0.17 -2.79 -0.51
CA ILE A 114 0.54 -2.74 0.76
C ILE A 114 1.10 -4.13 1.04
N ASN A 115 2.41 -4.22 1.22
CA ASN A 115 3.10 -5.43 1.61
C ASN A 115 3.90 -5.19 2.90
N LEU A 116 3.65 -5.99 3.92
CA LEU A 116 4.26 -5.90 5.23
C LEU A 116 4.97 -7.22 5.54
N MET A 117 6.25 -7.16 5.88
CA MET A 117 7.05 -8.32 6.25
C MET A 117 7.79 -8.06 7.56
N ASN A 118 7.54 -8.88 8.58
CA ASN A 118 8.13 -8.77 9.91
C ASN A 118 8.00 -7.35 10.49
N VAL A 119 6.79 -6.78 10.38
CA VAL A 119 6.49 -5.44 10.88
C VAL A 119 5.81 -5.54 12.22
N ASN A 120 6.37 -4.88 13.22
CA ASN A 120 5.79 -4.78 14.55
C ASN A 120 5.09 -3.43 14.70
N PHE A 121 3.82 -3.46 15.11
CA PHE A 121 3.04 -2.27 15.45
C PHE A 121 2.93 -2.15 16.98
N GLN A 122 3.18 -0.96 17.54
CA GLN A 122 2.98 -0.73 18.98
C GLN A 122 1.49 -0.74 19.35
N GLU A 123 0.64 -0.26 18.45
CA GLU A 123 -0.82 -0.30 18.57
C GLU A 123 -1.41 -1.52 17.86
N PRO A 124 -2.67 -1.90 18.16
CA PRO A 124 -3.39 -2.88 17.36
C PRO A 124 -3.42 -2.50 15.88
N PHE A 125 -3.45 -3.51 15.00
CA PHE A 125 -3.38 -3.28 13.56
C PHE A 125 -4.50 -2.33 13.06
N PRO A 126 -4.17 -1.21 12.38
CA PRO A 126 -5.10 -0.10 12.21
C PRO A 126 -5.97 -0.24 10.96
N TRP A 127 -6.87 -1.24 10.93
CA TRP A 127 -7.76 -1.47 9.78
C TRP A 127 -8.58 -0.25 9.38
N ASN A 128 -8.97 0.61 10.33
CA ASN A 128 -9.67 1.87 10.08
C ASN A 128 -8.96 2.82 9.11
N GLN A 129 -7.62 2.78 9.05
CA GLN A 129 -6.83 3.59 8.12
C GLN A 129 -6.95 3.12 6.66
N PHE A 130 -7.52 1.94 6.41
CA PHE A 130 -7.71 1.40 5.06
C PHE A 130 -8.97 1.95 4.39
N LYS A 131 -9.91 2.52 5.16
CA LYS A 131 -11.21 3.02 4.65
C LYS A 131 -11.09 3.98 3.46
N PRO A 132 -10.11 4.91 3.42
CA PRO A 132 -9.93 5.82 2.27
C PRO A 132 -9.16 5.20 1.09
N LEU A 133 -8.60 4.00 1.22
CA LEU A 133 -7.76 3.35 0.19
C LEU A 133 -8.62 2.67 -0.88
N LYS A 134 -9.40 3.44 -1.64
CA LYS A 134 -10.36 2.92 -2.63
C LYS A 134 -9.74 2.21 -3.83
N ASN A 135 -8.43 2.39 -4.04
CA ASN A 135 -7.69 1.76 -5.13
C ASN A 135 -6.90 0.52 -4.67
N LEU A 136 -6.98 0.15 -3.39
CA LEU A 136 -6.24 -0.98 -2.85
C LEU A 136 -6.79 -2.28 -3.44
N ILE A 137 -5.91 -3.03 -4.11
CA ILE A 137 -6.22 -4.32 -4.73
C ILE A 137 -5.37 -5.46 -4.17
N LEU A 138 -4.28 -5.14 -3.47
CA LEU A 138 -3.36 -6.10 -2.88
C LEU A 138 -3.04 -5.72 -1.44
N PHE A 139 -3.26 -6.67 -0.53
CA PHE A 139 -2.77 -6.61 0.84
C PHE A 139 -2.06 -7.91 1.20
N ALA A 140 -0.82 -7.80 1.66
CA ALA A 140 -0.03 -8.92 2.17
C ALA A 140 0.59 -8.55 3.51
N ALA A 141 0.46 -9.44 4.49
CA ALA A 141 1.14 -9.33 5.77
C ALA A 141 1.79 -10.68 6.12
N ILE A 142 3.10 -10.65 6.36
CA ILE A 142 3.93 -11.78 6.74
C ILE A 142 4.63 -11.44 8.04
N GLY A 143 4.47 -12.23 9.10
CA GLY A 143 5.15 -11.95 10.38
C GLY A 143 4.66 -10.66 11.07
N VAL A 144 3.39 -10.28 10.88
CA VAL A 144 2.77 -9.08 11.48
C VAL A 144 1.68 -9.52 12.45
N LYS A 145 1.65 -8.98 13.67
CA LYS A 145 0.65 -9.38 14.67
C LYS A 145 -0.77 -8.90 14.29
N ILE A 146 -1.58 -9.81 13.76
CA ILE A 146 -2.99 -9.61 13.40
C ILE A 146 -3.80 -10.80 13.98
N PRO A 147 -4.10 -10.78 15.29
CA PRO A 147 -4.68 -11.95 15.97
C PRO A 147 -6.11 -12.26 15.54
N VAL A 148 -6.85 -11.25 15.07
CA VAL A 148 -8.26 -11.38 14.71
C VAL A 148 -8.51 -10.71 13.35
N LEU A 149 -9.26 -11.39 12.48
CA LEU A 149 -9.81 -10.84 11.25
C LEU A 149 -11.34 -10.75 11.37
N ASP A 150 -11.86 -9.56 11.66
CA ASP A 150 -13.25 -9.32 12.06
C ASP A 150 -13.95 -8.24 11.21
N HIS A 151 -15.10 -7.76 11.71
CA HIS A 151 -15.83 -6.64 11.12
C HIS A 151 -14.99 -5.37 10.91
N SER A 152 -13.94 -5.13 11.70
CA SER A 152 -13.04 -3.99 11.50
C SER A 152 -12.32 -4.08 10.16
N PHE A 153 -11.84 -5.27 9.77
CA PHE A 153 -11.34 -5.49 8.41
C PHE A 153 -12.48 -5.38 7.38
N LYS A 154 -13.59 -6.07 7.62
CA LYS A 154 -14.73 -6.13 6.71
C LYS A 154 -15.35 -4.77 6.39
N ASP A 155 -15.28 -3.80 7.29
CA ASP A 155 -15.94 -2.51 7.09
C ASP A 155 -14.98 -1.42 6.58
N ASN A 156 -13.66 -1.63 6.72
CA ASN A 156 -12.67 -0.64 6.35
C ASN A 156 -11.85 -0.99 5.11
N VAL A 157 -11.70 -2.26 4.74
CA VAL A 157 -10.86 -2.63 3.58
C VAL A 157 -11.66 -2.60 2.26
N ASN A 158 -11.02 -2.13 1.19
CA ASN A 158 -11.61 -2.02 -0.14
C ASN A 158 -12.16 -3.37 -0.66
N LYS A 159 -13.32 -3.37 -1.31
CA LYS A 159 -13.98 -4.59 -1.78
C LYS A 159 -13.46 -5.12 -3.10
N ASP A 160 -12.65 -4.33 -3.79
CA ASP A 160 -11.97 -4.73 -5.01
C ASP A 160 -10.59 -5.36 -4.77
N LEU A 161 -10.31 -5.85 -3.55
CA LEU A 161 -9.13 -6.69 -3.33
C LEU A 161 -9.18 -7.91 -4.26
N THR A 162 -8.04 -8.17 -4.89
CA THR A 162 -7.79 -9.32 -5.77
C THR A 162 -6.83 -10.30 -5.11
N TYR A 163 -5.88 -9.78 -4.32
CA TYR A 163 -4.90 -10.55 -3.58
C TYR A 163 -4.97 -10.22 -2.08
N PHE A 164 -5.07 -11.26 -1.26
CA PHE A 164 -5.05 -11.15 0.20
C PHE A 164 -4.19 -12.26 0.82
N ALA A 165 -3.15 -11.87 1.57
CA ALA A 165 -2.30 -12.81 2.27
C ALA A 165 -2.09 -12.45 3.74
N LEU A 166 -2.27 -13.45 4.62
CA LEU A 166 -1.89 -13.45 6.02
C LEU A 166 -1.01 -14.68 6.28
N SER A 167 0.28 -14.49 6.42
CA SER A 167 1.24 -15.55 6.74
C SER A 167 1.92 -15.29 8.07
N ASN A 168 1.90 -16.26 9.00
CA ASN A 168 2.56 -16.09 10.29
C ASN A 168 2.15 -14.79 11.00
N THR A 169 0.84 -14.47 11.00
CA THR A 169 0.30 -13.24 11.60
C THR A 169 -0.25 -13.45 13.01
N SER A 170 -0.02 -14.63 13.59
CA SER A 170 -0.60 -15.07 14.87
C SER A 170 -2.13 -14.99 14.89
N THR A 171 -2.78 -15.11 13.73
CA THR A 171 -4.24 -15.06 13.62
C THR A 171 -4.83 -16.30 14.28
N VAL A 172 -5.65 -16.10 15.31
CA VAL A 172 -6.34 -17.16 16.07
C VAL A 172 -7.83 -17.21 15.73
N HIS A 173 -8.38 -16.14 15.16
CA HIS A 173 -9.80 -16.04 14.84
C HIS A 173 -10.05 -15.30 13.53
N ILE A 174 -11.00 -15.82 12.75
CA ILE A 174 -11.55 -15.19 11.55
C ILE A 174 -13.08 -15.26 11.67
N ASP A 175 -13.73 -14.10 11.62
CA ASP A 175 -15.19 -13.99 11.68
C ASP A 175 -15.86 -14.65 10.47
N ASP A 176 -17.04 -15.21 10.71
CA ASP A 176 -17.87 -15.75 9.64
C ASP A 176 -18.26 -14.64 8.64
N GLY A 177 -18.11 -14.93 7.36
CA GLY A 177 -18.42 -13.99 6.28
C GLY A 177 -17.53 -12.73 6.27
N VAL A 178 -16.36 -12.73 6.89
CA VAL A 178 -15.47 -11.55 6.88
C VAL A 178 -14.98 -11.21 5.48
N LEU A 179 -14.73 -12.23 4.64
CA LEU A 179 -14.34 -12.09 3.22
C LEU A 179 -15.54 -12.19 2.25
N SER A 180 -16.78 -12.26 2.76
CA SER A 180 -17.98 -12.51 1.92
C SER A 180 -18.29 -11.40 0.90
N LYS A 181 -17.87 -10.16 1.17
CA LYS A 181 -18.11 -8.99 0.30
C LYS A 181 -16.99 -8.74 -0.71
N PHE A 182 -15.93 -9.53 -0.70
CA PHE A 182 -14.76 -9.34 -1.56
C PHE A 182 -14.88 -10.25 -2.78
N THR A 183 -15.82 -9.91 -3.65
CA THR A 183 -16.18 -10.75 -4.81
C THR A 183 -15.09 -10.81 -5.87
N ASN A 184 -14.12 -9.91 -5.82
CA ASN A 184 -13.01 -9.84 -6.78
C ASN A 184 -11.75 -10.58 -6.29
N LEU A 185 -11.79 -11.25 -5.12
CA LEU A 185 -10.64 -12.02 -4.63
C LEU A 185 -10.37 -13.22 -5.53
N GLU A 186 -9.14 -13.30 -6.02
CA GLU A 186 -8.63 -14.36 -6.90
C GLU A 186 -7.55 -15.21 -6.21
N ASP A 187 -6.68 -14.59 -5.40
CA ASP A 187 -5.62 -15.26 -4.64
C ASP A 187 -5.76 -14.96 -3.14
N VAL A 188 -6.02 -16.01 -2.37
CA VAL A 188 -6.12 -15.94 -0.92
C VAL A 188 -5.16 -16.92 -0.26
N ARG A 189 -4.29 -16.38 0.60
CA ARG A 189 -3.31 -17.15 1.35
C ARG A 189 -3.45 -16.88 2.84
N ILE A 190 -3.79 -17.91 3.60
CA ILE A 190 -3.91 -17.83 5.07
C ILE A 190 -3.13 -19.00 5.64
N GLU A 191 -1.84 -18.78 5.86
CA GLU A 191 -0.88 -19.84 6.17
C GLU A 191 -0.11 -19.55 7.46
N LYS A 192 0.38 -20.62 8.09
CA LYS A 192 1.27 -20.54 9.23
C LYS A 192 0.71 -19.70 10.38
N ASN A 193 -0.61 -19.74 10.55
CA ASN A 193 -1.34 -19.03 11.59
C ASN A 193 -1.71 -19.96 12.74
N SER A 194 -2.23 -19.39 13.82
CA SER A 194 -2.70 -20.12 15.01
C SER A 194 -4.19 -20.47 14.93
N LEU A 195 -4.73 -20.58 13.70
CA LEU A 195 -6.10 -21.02 13.46
C LEU A 195 -6.19 -22.52 13.69
N THR A 196 -7.28 -22.99 14.28
CA THR A 196 -7.55 -24.44 14.41
C THR A 196 -8.54 -24.94 13.36
N ILE A 197 -9.31 -24.04 12.73
CA ILE A 197 -10.36 -24.39 11.77
C ILE A 197 -10.36 -23.37 10.62
N TYR A 198 -10.43 -23.87 9.39
CA TYR A 198 -10.78 -23.07 8.21
C TYR A 198 -12.24 -23.33 7.83
N LYS A 199 -13.03 -22.27 7.67
CA LYS A 199 -14.45 -22.37 7.33
C LYS A 199 -14.73 -21.87 5.93
N ARG A 200 -15.55 -22.61 5.17
CA ARG A 200 -16.02 -22.17 3.84
C ARG A 200 -16.81 -20.87 3.88
N ASN A 201 -17.47 -20.56 4.99
CA ASN A 201 -18.32 -19.37 5.15
C ASN A 201 -17.54 -18.07 5.38
N TYR A 202 -16.21 -18.09 5.45
CA TYR A 202 -15.41 -16.86 5.40
C TYR A 202 -15.59 -16.12 4.08
N PHE A 203 -15.61 -16.86 2.98
CA PHE A 203 -15.57 -16.33 1.61
C PHE A 203 -16.96 -16.13 0.99
N SER A 204 -16.99 -15.39 -0.12
CA SER A 204 -18.22 -15.16 -0.90
C SER A 204 -18.80 -16.45 -1.49
N ARG A 205 -20.08 -16.37 -1.86
CA ARG A 205 -20.82 -17.41 -2.58
C ARG A 205 -21.61 -16.75 -3.73
N PRO A 206 -21.30 -17.05 -5.01
CA PRO A 206 -20.13 -17.81 -5.48
C PRO A 206 -18.81 -17.09 -5.16
N SER A 207 -17.70 -17.80 -5.27
CA SER A 207 -16.36 -17.25 -5.07
C SER A 207 -15.59 -17.27 -6.39
N ASN A 208 -14.83 -16.19 -6.64
CA ASN A 208 -13.92 -16.06 -7.78
C ASN A 208 -12.47 -16.46 -7.43
N ILE A 209 -12.25 -17.07 -6.26
CA ILE A 209 -10.92 -17.49 -5.82
C ILE A 209 -10.42 -18.62 -6.73
N ILE A 210 -9.27 -18.39 -7.36
CA ILE A 210 -8.56 -19.33 -8.23
C ILE A 210 -7.45 -20.02 -7.42
N ILE A 211 -6.76 -19.26 -6.57
CA ILE A 211 -5.68 -19.75 -5.72
C ILE A 211 -6.12 -19.63 -4.26
N LEU A 212 -6.24 -20.77 -3.58
CA LEU A 212 -6.54 -20.83 -2.15
C LEU A 212 -5.44 -21.64 -1.47
N TYR A 213 -4.63 -20.97 -0.66
CA TYR A 213 -3.57 -21.60 0.13
C TYR A 213 -3.88 -21.47 1.62
N LEU A 214 -4.13 -22.60 2.28
CA LEU A 214 -4.46 -22.69 3.70
C LEU A 214 -3.54 -23.71 4.35
N GLU A 215 -2.80 -23.31 5.38
CA GLU A 215 -1.81 -24.16 6.05
C GLU A 215 -1.79 -23.88 7.56
N TYR A 216 -1.88 -24.94 8.35
CA TYR A 216 -1.75 -24.93 9.82
C TYR A 216 -0.29 -24.93 10.26
N VAL A 217 -0.02 -24.46 11.49
CA VAL A 217 1.20 -24.78 12.25
C VAL A 217 0.86 -25.73 13.39
#